data_AF-A0A1V3WQR2-F1
#
_entry.id   AF-A0A1V3WQR2-F1
#
_cell.length_a   1.000
_cell.length_b   1.000
_cell.length_c   1.000
_cell.angle_alpha   90.00
_cell.angle_beta   90.00
_cell.angle_gamma   90.00
#
_symmetry.space_group_name_H-M   'P 1'
#
loop_
_entity.id
_entity.type
_entity.pdbx_description
1 polymer ?
#
loop_
_entity_poly.entity_id
_entity_poly.type
_entity_poly.pdbx_seq_one_letter_code
_entity_poly.pdbx_strand_id
1 'polypeptide(L)'
;MLRVVDLSKPADERDAGVPSPPGVIVAQGSPPDEFWLETATFTLADEPCGDRRVVTVASVPDALAEVTRRCRRWPQASAMCDDVLRALDPAGTTLAGVVTESLAYSTLQAGPEFASWLEDRGPAAAAGTADAVLVERDQDTLQIRFNRPHRHNAFSTDVRGALLEALTVAQLDPSVTGIVLSGNGPSFCSGGDLAEFGTFADPVSAHFARTRHSPALVLDEIRARLGRACRAEVHGRVLGSGLEMAAFCGWVVARPDSVFGLPELSLGLIPGAGGTVSITRRIGRWRTAYLVLSGRTIDAETALAWGLVDAISAAAG
;
A
#
# COMPACT_ATOMS: atom_id res chain seq x y z
N MET A 1 6.02 8.39 -18.37
CA MET A 1 6.82 9.61 -18.65
C MET A 1 6.48 10.61 -17.56
N LEU A 2 7.45 11.08 -16.77
CA LEU A 2 7.22 12.00 -15.64
C LEU A 2 7.21 13.45 -16.14
N ARG A 3 6.23 14.25 -15.70
CA ARG A 3 6.18 15.70 -15.89
C ARG A 3 6.22 16.40 -14.54
N VAL A 4 7.02 17.46 -14.45
CA VAL A 4 7.06 18.36 -13.29
C VAL A 4 6.41 19.67 -13.67
N VAL A 5 5.52 20.18 -12.82
CA VAL A 5 4.80 21.44 -13.05
C VAL A 5 5.07 22.38 -11.89
N ASP A 6 5.61 23.54 -12.20
CA ASP A 6 5.86 24.60 -11.21
C ASP A 6 4.73 25.62 -11.28
N LEU A 7 3.86 25.61 -10.26
CA LEU A 7 2.65 26.42 -10.17
C LEU A 7 2.93 27.92 -9.95
N SER A 8 4.18 28.31 -9.68
CA SER A 8 4.57 29.72 -9.63
C SER A 8 4.73 30.34 -11.02
N LYS A 9 4.86 29.53 -12.07
CA LYS A 9 5.08 30.00 -13.45
C LYS A 9 3.80 30.52 -14.11
N PRO A 10 3.88 31.32 -15.19
CA PRO A 10 2.70 31.70 -15.98
C PRO A 10 1.88 30.51 -16.50
N ALA A 11 0.57 30.68 -16.69
CA ALA A 11 -0.35 29.59 -17.08
C ALA A 11 -0.05 29.02 -18.48
N ASP A 12 0.36 29.87 -19.42
CA ASP A 12 0.81 29.49 -20.76
C ASP A 12 2.05 28.56 -20.74
N GLU A 13 2.93 28.69 -19.74
CA GLU A 13 4.05 27.78 -19.54
C GLU A 13 3.64 26.45 -18.87
N ARG A 14 2.57 26.46 -18.06
CA ARG A 14 2.10 25.29 -17.30
C ARG A 14 1.10 24.43 -18.07
N ASP A 15 0.20 25.04 -18.82
CA ASP A 15 -0.99 24.42 -19.41
C ASP A 15 -0.74 23.87 -20.82
N ALA A 16 0.52 23.78 -21.25
CA ALA A 16 0.90 23.08 -22.48
C ALA A 16 0.37 21.63 -22.39
N GLY A 17 -0.75 21.36 -23.08
CA GLY A 17 -1.60 20.16 -23.07
C GLY A 17 -1.18 19.01 -22.15
N VAL A 18 -2.04 18.66 -21.18
CA VAL A 18 -1.87 17.43 -20.40
C VAL A 18 -2.25 16.24 -21.29
N PRO A 19 -1.33 15.30 -21.57
CA PRO A 19 -1.64 14.16 -22.42
C PRO A 19 -2.70 13.26 -21.77
N SER A 20 -3.37 12.44 -22.59
CA SER A 20 -4.28 11.40 -22.11
C SER A 20 -3.81 10.05 -22.66
N PRO A 21 -3.37 9.10 -21.82
CA PRO A 21 -3.24 9.20 -20.36
C PRO A 21 -2.11 10.18 -19.93
N PRO A 22 -2.24 10.84 -18.76
CA PRO A 22 -1.34 11.90 -18.31
C PRO A 22 0.05 11.41 -17.89
N GLY A 23 0.16 10.15 -17.45
CA GLY A 23 1.33 9.66 -16.75
C GLY A 23 1.57 10.41 -15.42
N VAL A 24 2.73 10.17 -14.80
CA VAL A 24 3.06 10.81 -13.52
C VAL A 24 3.25 12.31 -13.70
N ILE A 25 2.47 13.11 -12.97
CA ILE A 25 2.58 14.56 -12.91
C ILE A 25 2.83 14.98 -11.46
N VAL A 26 3.97 15.59 -11.19
CA VAL A 26 4.29 16.16 -9.87
C VAL A 26 4.20 17.67 -9.96
N ALA A 27 3.25 18.26 -9.24
CA ALA A 27 3.14 19.71 -9.13
C ALA A 27 3.92 20.23 -7.91
N GLN A 28 4.38 21.47 -7.97
CA GLN A 28 4.99 22.18 -6.84
C GLN A 28 4.53 23.64 -6.80
N GLY A 29 4.58 24.25 -5.62
CA GLY A 29 4.28 25.67 -5.41
C GLY A 29 2.86 25.92 -4.87
N SER A 30 2.68 27.09 -4.26
CA SER A 30 1.45 27.49 -3.56
C SER A 30 0.96 28.89 -4.00
N PRO A 31 -0.37 29.12 -4.00
CA PRO A 31 -1.43 28.13 -3.87
C PRO A 31 -1.70 27.40 -5.20
N PRO A 32 -1.87 26.07 -5.20
CA PRO A 32 -2.30 25.34 -6.37
C PRO A 32 -3.77 25.67 -6.69
N ASP A 33 -4.11 25.86 -7.97
CA ASP A 33 -5.51 25.95 -8.40
C ASP A 33 -6.18 24.57 -8.41
N GLU A 34 -7.51 24.56 -8.45
CA GLU A 34 -8.33 23.35 -8.40
C GLU A 34 -8.04 22.40 -9.58
N PHE A 35 -7.71 22.95 -10.75
CA PHE A 35 -7.37 22.16 -11.93
C PHE A 35 -6.11 21.31 -11.69
N TRP A 36 -5.05 21.92 -11.17
CA TRP A 36 -3.80 21.22 -10.89
C TRP A 36 -3.89 20.29 -9.68
N LEU A 37 -4.70 20.63 -8.67
CA LEU A 37 -4.98 19.74 -7.54
C LEU A 37 -5.61 18.41 -8.00
N GLU A 38 -6.52 18.47 -8.98
CA GLU A 38 -7.12 17.25 -9.56
C GLU A 38 -6.24 16.59 -10.61
N THR A 39 -5.53 17.37 -11.42
CA THR A 39 -4.77 16.83 -12.55
C THR A 39 -3.48 16.15 -12.11
N ALA A 40 -2.76 16.73 -11.16
CA ALA A 40 -1.49 16.19 -10.69
C ALA A 40 -1.66 14.81 -10.04
N THR A 41 -0.64 13.97 -10.17
CA THR A 41 -0.53 12.73 -9.39
C THR A 41 -0.43 13.07 -7.90
N PHE A 42 0.34 14.11 -7.57
CA PHE A 42 0.32 14.81 -6.28
C PHE A 42 1.01 16.17 -6.39
N THR A 43 0.71 17.05 -5.44
CA THR A 43 1.38 18.36 -5.29
C THR A 43 2.31 18.33 -4.09
N LEU A 44 3.53 18.86 -4.23
CA LEU A 44 4.49 19.02 -3.13
C LEU A 44 4.45 20.45 -2.59
N ALA A 45 4.48 20.59 -1.27
CA ALA A 45 4.61 21.86 -0.57
C ALA A 45 5.54 21.69 0.65
N ASP A 46 6.18 22.76 1.09
CA ASP A 46 6.97 22.83 2.33
C ASP A 46 6.19 23.45 3.49
N GLU A 47 5.06 24.10 3.21
CA GLU A 47 4.12 24.57 4.21
C GLU A 47 3.04 23.53 4.55
N PRO A 48 2.58 23.46 5.82
CA PRO A 48 1.47 22.60 6.21
C PRO A 48 0.18 22.89 5.42
N CYS A 49 -0.38 21.85 4.80
CA CYS A 49 -1.64 21.94 4.07
C CYS A 49 -2.60 20.82 4.51
N GLY A 50 -3.85 21.18 4.79
CA GLY A 50 -4.90 20.22 5.16
C GLY A 50 -5.49 19.45 3.98
N ASP A 51 -5.24 19.88 2.74
CA ASP A 51 -5.73 19.21 1.54
C ASP A 51 -4.89 17.95 1.28
N ARG A 52 -5.54 16.78 1.22
CA ARG A 52 -4.88 15.49 0.94
C ARG A 52 -4.22 15.39 -0.44
N ARG A 53 -4.57 16.30 -1.36
CA ARG A 53 -3.98 16.41 -2.70
C ARG A 53 -2.59 17.05 -2.67
N VAL A 54 -2.26 17.71 -1.55
CA VAL A 54 -0.96 18.30 -1.24
C VAL A 54 -0.23 17.44 -0.21
N VAL A 55 1.03 17.15 -0.50
CA VAL A 55 1.94 16.41 0.38
C VAL A 55 2.97 17.39 0.92
N THR A 56 2.86 17.68 2.22
CA THR A 56 3.84 18.50 2.93
C THR A 56 5.13 17.71 3.13
N VAL A 57 6.26 18.29 2.71
CA VAL A 57 7.61 17.71 2.79
C VAL A 57 8.57 18.71 3.39
N ALA A 58 9.65 18.25 4.02
CA ALA A 58 10.65 19.16 4.62
C ALA A 58 11.38 20.04 3.58
N SER A 59 11.50 19.56 2.34
CA SER A 59 12.17 20.26 1.24
C SER A 59 11.55 19.79 -0.07
N VAL A 60 10.86 20.71 -0.77
CA VAL A 60 10.26 20.43 -2.08
C VAL A 60 11.34 20.05 -3.12
N PRO A 61 12.47 20.78 -3.25
CA PRO A 61 13.53 20.41 -4.18
C PRO A 61 14.08 18.99 -3.96
N ASP A 62 14.31 18.58 -2.71
CA ASP A 62 14.85 17.25 -2.40
C ASP A 62 13.83 16.15 -2.68
N ALA A 63 12.57 16.36 -2.28
CA ALA A 63 11.50 15.41 -2.56
C ALA A 63 11.26 15.24 -4.07
N LEU A 64 11.29 16.34 -4.82
CA LEU A 64 11.14 16.33 -6.27
C LEU A 64 12.32 15.63 -6.96
N ALA A 65 13.55 15.86 -6.51
CA ALA A 65 14.75 15.20 -7.02
C ALA A 65 14.69 13.68 -6.78
N GLU A 66 14.24 13.26 -5.59
CA GLU A 66 14.05 11.84 -5.23
C GLU A 66 13.01 11.17 -6.14
N VAL A 67 11.80 11.72 -6.21
CA VAL A 67 10.72 11.18 -7.04
C VAL A 67 11.14 11.15 -8.51
N THR A 68 11.80 12.20 -9.00
CA THR A 68 12.31 12.25 -10.38
C THR A 68 13.30 11.14 -10.66
N ARG A 69 14.27 10.92 -9.76
CA ARG A 69 15.26 9.86 -9.89
C ARG A 69 14.59 8.48 -9.92
N ARG A 70 13.65 8.23 -9.01
CA ARG A 70 12.93 6.95 -8.92
C ARG A 70 12.04 6.70 -10.14
N CYS A 71 11.24 7.67 -10.57
CA CYS A 71 10.40 7.51 -11.76
C CYS A 71 11.22 7.36 -13.06
N ARG A 72 12.45 7.88 -13.12
CA ARG A 72 13.37 7.60 -14.23
C ARG A 72 13.99 6.20 -14.17
N ARG A 73 14.17 5.65 -12.98
CA ARG A 73 14.69 4.28 -12.78
C ARG A 73 13.62 3.22 -13.05
N TRP A 74 12.36 3.49 -12.69
CA TRP A 74 11.22 2.58 -12.88
C TRP A 74 10.06 3.25 -13.64
N PRO A 75 10.27 3.70 -14.89
CA PRO A 75 9.27 4.45 -15.65
C PRO A 75 7.97 3.68 -15.94
N GLN A 76 8.03 2.36 -16.16
CA GLN A 76 6.85 1.53 -16.46
C GLN A 76 6.01 1.32 -15.21
N ALA A 77 6.62 0.88 -14.11
CA ALA A 77 5.91 0.71 -12.84
C ALA A 77 5.37 2.04 -12.31
N SER A 78 6.09 3.16 -12.49
CA SER A 78 5.60 4.49 -12.09
C SER A 78 4.37 4.92 -12.88
N ALA A 79 4.36 4.73 -14.20
CA ALA A 79 3.21 5.07 -15.04
C ALA A 79 2.00 4.18 -14.72
N MET A 80 2.23 2.87 -14.59
CA MET A 80 1.17 1.92 -14.23
C MET A 80 0.58 2.22 -12.85
N CYS A 81 1.40 2.66 -11.89
CA CYS A 81 0.92 3.09 -10.57
C CYS A 81 -0.07 4.27 -10.68
N ASP A 82 0.27 5.30 -11.46
CA ASP A 82 -0.61 6.45 -11.68
C ASP A 82 -1.90 6.04 -12.39
N ASP A 83 -1.82 5.19 -13.42
CA ASP A 83 -2.99 4.69 -14.15
C ASP A 83 -3.95 3.92 -13.23
N VAL A 84 -3.44 3.00 -12.41
CA VAL A 84 -4.26 2.21 -11.46
C VAL A 84 -4.93 3.12 -10.43
N LEU A 85 -4.18 4.07 -9.86
CA LEU A 85 -4.70 4.98 -8.84
C LEU A 85 -5.73 5.98 -9.39
N ARG A 86 -5.64 6.34 -10.69
CA ARG A 86 -6.64 7.15 -11.39
C ARG A 86 -7.88 6.35 -11.79
N ALA A 87 -7.70 5.08 -12.16
CA ALA A 87 -8.78 4.20 -12.55
C ALA A 87 -9.64 3.73 -11.36
N LEU A 88 -9.10 3.80 -10.13
CA LEU A 88 -9.85 3.45 -8.93
C LEU A 88 -11.00 4.43 -8.70
N ASP A 89 -12.21 3.89 -8.63
CA ASP A 89 -13.36 4.53 -8.00
C ASP A 89 -13.34 4.22 -6.48
N PRO A 90 -13.11 5.21 -5.60
CA PRO A 90 -13.09 4.99 -4.15
C PRO A 90 -14.42 4.50 -3.58
N ALA A 91 -15.54 4.83 -4.24
CA ALA A 91 -16.88 4.38 -3.89
C ALA A 91 -17.26 3.05 -4.56
N GLY A 92 -16.43 2.56 -5.49
CA GLY A 92 -16.63 1.32 -6.21
C GLY A 92 -16.36 0.08 -5.35
N THR A 93 -16.68 -1.09 -5.90
CA THR A 93 -16.50 -2.37 -5.21
C THR A 93 -15.02 -2.70 -5.02
N THR A 94 -14.69 -3.33 -3.89
CA THR A 94 -13.32 -3.77 -3.60
C THR A 94 -12.82 -4.78 -4.63
N LEU A 95 -13.70 -5.67 -5.11
CA LEU A 95 -13.38 -6.65 -6.14
C LEU A 95 -12.89 -5.98 -7.43
N ALA A 96 -13.57 -4.94 -7.91
CA ALA A 96 -13.17 -4.24 -9.13
C ALA A 96 -11.76 -3.62 -8.97
N GLY A 97 -11.51 -2.95 -7.84
CA GLY A 97 -10.20 -2.38 -7.55
C GLY A 97 -9.09 -3.43 -7.45
N VAL A 98 -9.31 -4.52 -6.72
CA VAL A 98 -8.35 -5.62 -6.57
C VAL A 98 -8.07 -6.31 -7.91
N VAL A 99 -9.08 -6.48 -8.77
CA VAL A 99 -8.88 -7.03 -10.12
C VAL A 99 -8.03 -6.09 -10.98
N THR A 100 -8.32 -4.79 -10.99
CA THR A 100 -7.54 -3.79 -11.74
C THR A 100 -6.09 -3.76 -11.29
N GLU A 101 -5.85 -3.66 -9.97
CA GLU A 101 -4.51 -3.72 -9.39
C GLU A 101 -3.79 -5.01 -9.78
N SER A 102 -4.49 -6.14 -9.65
CA SER A 102 -3.94 -7.45 -9.92
C SER A 102 -3.55 -7.66 -11.39
N LEU A 103 -4.32 -7.14 -12.34
CA LEU A 103 -3.99 -7.19 -13.76
C LEU A 103 -2.76 -6.35 -14.06
N ALA A 104 -2.72 -5.10 -13.56
CA ALA A 104 -1.57 -4.21 -13.70
C ALA A 104 -0.28 -4.81 -13.11
N TYR A 105 -0.37 -5.38 -11.90
CA TYR A 105 0.75 -6.07 -11.25
C TYR A 105 1.22 -7.27 -12.07
N SER A 106 0.31 -8.10 -12.59
CA SER A 106 0.65 -9.22 -13.49
C SER A 106 1.35 -8.75 -14.76
N THR A 107 0.92 -7.63 -15.35
CA THR A 107 1.60 -7.03 -16.51
C THR A 107 3.03 -6.60 -16.17
N LEU A 108 3.23 -5.95 -15.02
CA LEU A 108 4.57 -5.53 -14.57
C LEU A 108 5.49 -6.72 -14.25
N GLN A 109 4.94 -7.82 -13.72
CA GLN A 109 5.71 -9.05 -13.49
C GLN A 109 6.27 -9.67 -14.78
N ALA A 110 5.65 -9.43 -15.93
CA ALA A 110 6.18 -9.84 -17.23
C ALA A 110 7.09 -8.77 -17.88
N GLY A 111 7.30 -7.65 -17.21
CA GLY A 111 8.04 -6.50 -17.71
C GLY A 111 9.55 -6.53 -17.43
N PRO A 112 10.34 -5.74 -18.17
CA PRO A 112 11.80 -5.68 -18.05
C PRO A 112 12.29 -5.13 -16.70
N GLU A 113 11.54 -4.24 -16.04
CA GLU A 113 11.94 -3.68 -14.75
C GLU A 113 11.98 -4.74 -13.64
N PHE A 114 10.95 -5.59 -13.58
CA PHE A 114 10.90 -6.70 -12.63
C PHE A 114 11.91 -7.80 -13.00
N ALA A 115 12.10 -8.09 -14.28
CA ALA A 115 13.13 -9.03 -14.74
C ALA A 115 14.54 -8.58 -14.32
N SER A 116 14.88 -7.31 -14.54
CA SER A 116 16.16 -6.73 -14.10
C SER A 116 16.33 -6.81 -12.58
N TRP A 117 15.27 -6.56 -11.80
CA TRP A 117 15.33 -6.71 -10.35
C TRP A 117 15.56 -8.17 -9.92
N LEU A 118 14.93 -9.15 -10.57
CA LEU A 118 15.16 -10.57 -10.29
C LEU A 118 16.61 -10.99 -10.56
N GLU A 119 17.20 -10.49 -11.66
CA GLU A 119 18.60 -10.69 -12.00
C GLU A 119 19.52 -10.09 -10.92
N ASP A 120 19.28 -8.82 -10.52
CA ASP A 120 20.07 -8.12 -9.50
C ASP A 120 19.96 -8.76 -8.10
N ARG A 121 18.76 -9.22 -7.72
CA ARG A 121 18.51 -9.90 -6.42
C ARG A 121 19.24 -11.24 -6.35
N GLY A 122 19.34 -11.94 -7.47
CA GLY A 122 19.86 -13.30 -7.54
C GLY A 122 18.89 -14.35 -6.97
N PRO A 123 19.36 -15.61 -6.83
CA PRO A 123 18.57 -16.72 -6.35
C PRO A 123 18.20 -16.53 -4.87
N ALA A 124 16.96 -16.84 -4.53
CA ALA A 124 16.46 -16.83 -3.16
C ALA A 124 15.65 -18.11 -2.90
N ALA A 125 15.78 -18.67 -1.70
CA ALA A 125 14.99 -19.80 -1.26
C ALA A 125 13.88 -19.33 -0.34
N ALA A 126 12.63 -19.64 -0.69
CA ALA A 126 11.50 -19.43 0.20
C ALA A 126 11.60 -20.45 1.35
N ALA A 127 11.66 -19.94 2.58
CA ALA A 127 11.62 -20.78 3.76
C ALA A 127 10.17 -20.95 4.21
N GLY A 128 9.65 -22.17 4.08
CA GLY A 128 8.36 -22.54 4.67
C GLY A 128 8.39 -22.34 6.17
N THR A 129 7.28 -21.98 6.77
CA THR A 129 7.19 -21.81 8.23
C THR A 129 5.91 -22.46 8.73
N ALA A 130 6.05 -23.46 9.59
CA ALA A 130 4.94 -23.98 10.37
C ALA A 130 4.38 -22.85 11.25
N ASP A 131 3.05 -22.74 11.36
CA ASP A 131 2.38 -21.73 12.17
C ASP A 131 2.71 -20.28 11.79
N ALA A 132 2.75 -20.00 10.47
CA ALA A 132 3.03 -18.66 9.92
C ALA A 132 2.03 -17.57 10.38
N VAL A 133 0.83 -17.99 10.82
CA VAL A 133 -0.19 -17.17 11.49
C VAL A 133 -0.69 -17.94 12.71
N LEU A 134 -0.77 -17.28 13.86
CA LEU A 134 -1.39 -17.82 15.07
C LEU A 134 -2.78 -17.25 15.25
N VAL A 135 -3.74 -18.11 15.55
CA VAL A 135 -5.13 -17.73 15.80
C VAL A 135 -5.54 -18.16 17.19
N GLU A 136 -6.07 -17.24 17.97
CA GLU A 136 -6.62 -17.49 19.30
C GLU A 136 -7.99 -16.84 19.39
N ARG A 137 -8.96 -17.55 19.96
CA ARG A 137 -10.29 -16.99 20.20
C ARG A 137 -10.40 -16.61 21.67
N ASP A 138 -10.66 -15.33 21.92
CA ASP A 138 -11.01 -14.81 23.23
C ASP A 138 -12.47 -14.35 23.18
N GLN A 139 -13.35 -15.13 23.82
CA GLN A 139 -14.81 -14.93 23.78
C GLN A 139 -15.35 -14.83 22.33
N ASP A 140 -15.80 -13.64 21.93
CA ASP A 140 -16.38 -13.33 20.61
C ASP A 140 -15.37 -12.67 19.65
N THR A 141 -14.09 -12.58 20.06
CA THR A 141 -13.02 -11.93 19.30
C THR A 141 -11.97 -12.95 18.84
N LEU A 142 -11.60 -12.89 17.55
CA LEU A 142 -10.46 -13.64 17.02
C LEU A 142 -9.19 -12.79 17.00
N GLN A 143 -8.17 -13.22 17.72
CA GLN A 143 -6.82 -12.68 17.73
C GLN A 143 -6.00 -13.39 16.65
N ILE A 144 -5.68 -12.67 15.58
CA ILE A 144 -4.94 -13.19 14.41
C ILE A 144 -3.57 -12.51 14.38
N ARG A 145 -2.50 -13.30 14.57
CA ARG A 145 -1.12 -12.80 14.71
C ARG A 145 -0.24 -13.34 13.59
N PHE A 146 0.39 -12.47 12.80
CA PHE A 146 1.50 -12.90 11.94
C PHE A 146 2.65 -13.43 12.81
N ASN A 147 3.21 -14.58 12.44
CA ASN A 147 4.14 -15.32 13.29
C ASN A 147 5.37 -15.82 12.53
N ARG A 148 6.06 -14.89 11.87
CA ARG A 148 7.40 -15.09 11.31
C ARG A 148 8.35 -13.99 11.81
N PRO A 149 8.52 -13.83 13.14
CA PRO A 149 9.19 -12.67 13.74
C PRO A 149 10.65 -12.50 13.26
N HIS A 150 11.36 -13.61 13.01
CA HIS A 150 12.73 -13.64 12.50
C HIS A 150 12.87 -13.09 11.07
N ARG A 151 11.77 -12.98 10.31
CA ARG A 151 11.69 -12.33 8.99
C ARG A 151 10.81 -11.08 9.02
N HIS A 152 10.65 -10.46 10.19
CA HIS A 152 9.75 -9.30 10.37
C HIS A 152 8.33 -9.54 9.84
N ASN A 153 7.83 -10.78 9.97
CA ASN A 153 6.51 -11.19 9.50
C ASN A 153 6.29 -10.97 7.99
N ALA A 154 7.32 -11.19 7.18
CA ALA A 154 7.21 -11.12 5.72
C ALA A 154 6.04 -11.98 5.19
N PHE A 155 5.22 -11.38 4.33
CA PHE A 155 3.98 -11.92 3.80
C PHE A 155 4.26 -12.90 2.65
N SER A 156 4.39 -14.17 3.01
CA SER A 156 4.59 -15.30 2.08
C SER A 156 3.26 -15.92 1.64
N THR A 157 3.32 -16.89 0.74
CA THR A 157 2.20 -17.71 0.30
C THR A 157 1.62 -18.50 1.48
N ASP A 158 2.45 -19.02 2.37
CA ASP A 158 2.02 -19.68 3.61
C ASP A 158 1.26 -18.71 4.53
N VAL A 159 1.77 -17.48 4.71
CA VAL A 159 1.08 -16.44 5.50
C VAL A 159 -0.26 -16.08 4.87
N ARG A 160 -0.32 -15.95 3.54
CA ARG A 160 -1.56 -15.66 2.81
C ARG A 160 -2.61 -16.75 3.04
N GLY A 161 -2.22 -18.02 2.90
CA GLY A 161 -3.09 -19.17 3.11
C GLY A 161 -3.63 -19.21 4.54
N ALA A 162 -2.73 -19.17 5.53
CA ALA A 162 -3.10 -19.23 6.94
C ALA A 162 -3.94 -18.03 7.40
N LEU A 163 -3.67 -16.82 6.88
CA LEU A 163 -4.50 -15.65 7.13
C LEU A 163 -5.91 -15.83 6.53
N LEU A 164 -6.00 -16.34 5.29
CA LEU A 164 -7.28 -16.57 4.64
C LEU A 164 -8.12 -17.61 5.39
N GLU A 165 -7.50 -18.68 5.88
CA GLU A 165 -8.16 -19.67 6.74
C GLU A 165 -8.71 -19.02 8.02
N ALA A 166 -7.89 -18.23 8.72
CA ALA A 166 -8.30 -17.52 9.94
C ALA A 166 -9.47 -16.55 9.69
N LEU A 167 -9.41 -15.77 8.61
CA LEU A 167 -10.46 -14.84 8.23
C LEU A 167 -11.74 -15.56 7.79
N THR A 168 -11.63 -16.72 7.14
CA THR A 168 -12.79 -17.53 6.75
C THR A 168 -13.58 -17.98 7.99
N VAL A 169 -12.90 -18.30 9.10
CA VAL A 169 -13.59 -18.57 10.38
C VAL A 169 -14.41 -17.35 10.83
N ALA A 170 -13.81 -16.16 10.83
CA ALA A 170 -14.53 -14.92 11.19
C ALA A 170 -15.68 -14.61 10.22
N GLN A 171 -15.53 -14.94 8.94
CA GLN A 171 -16.55 -14.69 7.91
C GLN A 171 -17.77 -15.60 8.11
N LEU A 172 -17.54 -16.87 8.45
CA LEU A 172 -18.59 -17.90 8.52
C LEU A 172 -19.22 -18.07 9.91
N ASP A 173 -18.51 -17.73 10.99
CA ASP A 173 -19.03 -17.84 12.35
C ASP A 173 -19.67 -16.51 12.82
N PRO A 174 -21.00 -16.41 12.90
CA PRO A 174 -21.69 -15.19 13.32
C PRO A 174 -21.47 -14.86 14.80
N SER A 175 -20.96 -15.80 15.61
CA SER A 175 -20.59 -15.53 17.01
C SER A 175 -19.25 -14.82 17.15
N VAL A 176 -18.50 -14.64 16.04
CA VAL A 176 -17.33 -13.77 15.99
C VAL A 176 -17.78 -12.35 15.64
N THR A 177 -17.75 -11.48 16.65
CA THR A 177 -18.15 -10.06 16.59
C THR A 177 -16.94 -9.12 16.59
N GLY A 178 -15.73 -9.64 16.78
CA GLY A 178 -14.48 -8.89 16.72
C GLY A 178 -13.35 -9.67 16.07
N ILE A 179 -12.45 -8.95 15.37
CA ILE A 179 -11.15 -9.48 14.97
C ILE A 179 -10.05 -8.48 15.31
N VAL A 180 -8.89 -8.99 15.72
CA VAL A 180 -7.69 -8.19 15.94
C VAL A 180 -6.55 -8.79 15.13
N LEU A 181 -6.12 -8.08 14.09
CA LEU A 181 -4.95 -8.41 13.31
C LEU A 181 -3.71 -7.74 13.94
N SER A 182 -2.69 -8.53 14.25
CA SER A 182 -1.44 -8.06 14.85
C SER A 182 -0.23 -8.88 14.35
N GLY A 183 0.98 -8.56 14.82
CA GLY A 183 2.20 -9.30 14.46
C GLY A 183 3.04 -9.66 15.68
N ASN A 184 3.72 -10.80 15.64
CA ASN A 184 4.66 -11.20 16.68
C ASN A 184 6.06 -10.60 16.43
N GLY A 185 6.79 -10.35 17.52
CA GLY A 185 8.18 -9.88 17.45
C GLY A 185 8.30 -8.40 17.07
N PRO A 186 9.39 -8.00 16.38
CA PRO A 186 9.78 -6.59 16.26
C PRO A 186 8.96 -5.76 15.28
N SER A 187 8.13 -6.39 14.44
CA SER A 187 7.36 -5.71 13.40
C SER A 187 5.97 -6.30 13.29
N PHE A 188 5.01 -5.50 12.83
CA PHE A 188 3.73 -6.00 12.37
C PHE A 188 3.90 -6.90 11.13
N CYS A 189 4.40 -6.35 10.03
CA CYS A 189 4.68 -7.06 8.77
C CYS A 189 5.53 -6.19 7.83
N SER A 190 6.64 -6.74 7.32
CA SER A 190 7.57 -6.05 6.44
C SER A 190 7.21 -6.10 4.94
N GLY A 191 6.01 -6.53 4.59
CA GLY A 191 5.55 -6.65 3.20
C GLY A 191 5.82 -8.04 2.61
N GLY A 192 5.67 -8.19 1.29
CA GLY A 192 5.82 -9.46 0.59
C GLY A 192 7.17 -10.14 0.83
N ASP A 193 7.18 -11.47 0.95
CA ASP A 193 8.44 -12.22 1.10
C ASP A 193 9.24 -12.16 -0.21
N LEU A 194 10.36 -11.40 -0.18
CA LEU A 194 11.22 -11.17 -1.34
C LEU A 194 11.71 -12.46 -2.01
N ALA A 195 11.75 -13.58 -1.29
CA ALA A 195 12.16 -14.87 -1.82
C ALA A 195 11.10 -15.53 -2.73
N GLU A 196 9.84 -15.13 -2.64
CA GLU A 196 8.74 -15.69 -3.45
C GLU A 196 8.48 -14.90 -4.73
N PHE A 197 9.11 -13.74 -4.91
CA PHE A 197 8.98 -13.00 -6.15
C PHE A 197 9.66 -13.77 -7.29
N GLY A 198 8.90 -13.99 -8.37
CA GLY A 198 9.35 -14.74 -9.55
C GLY A 198 9.09 -16.26 -9.48
N THR A 199 8.40 -16.77 -8.45
CA THR A 199 8.13 -18.22 -8.32
C THR A 199 6.87 -18.68 -9.06
N PHE A 200 5.96 -17.77 -9.40
CA PHE A 200 4.79 -18.10 -10.23
C PHE A 200 5.22 -18.51 -11.64
N ALA A 201 4.62 -19.58 -12.15
CA ALA A 201 4.91 -20.09 -13.49
C ALA A 201 4.57 -19.08 -14.60
N ASP A 202 3.52 -18.29 -14.40
CA ASP A 202 3.04 -17.32 -15.37
C ASP A 202 2.19 -16.20 -14.70
N PRO A 203 2.01 -15.04 -15.38
CA PRO A 203 1.24 -13.91 -14.85
C PRO A 203 -0.25 -14.18 -14.60
N VAL A 204 -0.86 -15.15 -15.29
CA VAL A 204 -2.28 -15.50 -15.11
C VAL A 204 -2.47 -16.28 -13.82
N SER A 205 -1.59 -17.25 -13.55
CA SER A 205 -1.56 -17.95 -12.25
C SER A 205 -1.36 -16.98 -11.08
N ALA A 206 -0.47 -16.01 -11.23
CA ALA A 206 -0.28 -14.95 -10.23
C ALA A 206 -1.52 -14.06 -10.05
N HIS A 207 -2.24 -13.75 -11.14
CA HIS A 207 -3.53 -13.05 -11.11
C HIS A 207 -4.58 -13.80 -10.31
N PHE A 208 -4.75 -15.09 -10.57
CA PHE A 208 -5.72 -15.90 -9.84
C PHE A 208 -5.36 -16.07 -8.37
N ALA A 209 -4.07 -16.21 -8.03
CA ALA A 209 -3.65 -16.24 -6.63
C ALA A 209 -4.04 -14.94 -5.88
N ARG A 210 -3.86 -13.77 -6.50
CA ARG A 210 -4.20 -12.47 -5.89
C ARG A 210 -5.70 -12.18 -5.81
N THR A 211 -6.50 -12.74 -6.71
CA THR A 211 -7.95 -12.44 -6.81
C THR A 211 -8.86 -13.52 -6.23
N ARG A 212 -8.52 -14.80 -6.39
CA ARG A 212 -9.31 -15.94 -5.91
C ARG A 212 -8.95 -16.37 -4.49
N HIS A 213 -7.75 -16.03 -4.03
CA HIS A 213 -7.25 -16.31 -2.68
C HIS A 213 -6.80 -15.02 -2.01
N SER A 214 -7.70 -14.03 -2.00
CA SER A 214 -7.42 -12.66 -1.57
C SER A 214 -7.90 -12.42 -0.13
N PRO A 215 -6.99 -12.29 0.86
CA PRO A 215 -7.39 -11.88 2.21
C PRO A 215 -8.00 -10.48 2.23
N ALA A 216 -7.63 -9.60 1.29
CA ALA A 216 -8.20 -8.26 1.15
C ALA A 216 -9.72 -8.27 0.94
N LEU A 217 -10.22 -9.16 0.08
CA LEU A 217 -11.66 -9.27 -0.19
C LEU A 217 -12.42 -9.76 1.05
N VAL A 218 -11.88 -10.77 1.75
CA VAL A 218 -12.48 -11.30 2.98
C VAL A 218 -12.42 -10.26 4.11
N LEU A 219 -11.31 -9.52 4.24
CA LEU A 219 -11.20 -8.43 5.22
C LEU A 219 -12.21 -7.31 4.96
N ASP A 220 -12.45 -6.94 3.70
CA ASP A 220 -13.44 -5.91 3.36
C ASP A 220 -14.87 -6.35 3.73
N GLU A 221 -15.22 -7.62 3.47
CA GLU A 221 -16.51 -8.19 3.88
C GLU A 221 -16.67 -8.23 5.41
N ILE A 222 -15.63 -8.68 6.13
CA ILE A 222 -15.62 -8.70 7.60
C ILE A 222 -15.70 -7.27 8.14
N ARG A 223 -14.96 -6.31 7.57
CA ARG A 223 -15.04 -4.89 7.93
C ARG A 223 -16.46 -4.36 7.72
N ALA A 224 -17.11 -4.68 6.60
CA ALA A 224 -18.47 -4.23 6.33
C ALA A 224 -19.46 -4.71 7.40
N ARG A 225 -19.25 -5.93 7.93
CA ARG A 225 -20.07 -6.51 9.01
C ARG A 225 -19.72 -5.99 10.40
N LEU A 226 -18.42 -5.89 10.73
CA LEU A 226 -17.92 -5.61 12.09
C LEU A 226 -17.60 -4.13 12.35
N GLY A 227 -17.47 -3.32 11.30
CA GLY A 227 -17.03 -1.93 11.41
C GLY A 227 -15.69 -1.83 12.16
N ARG A 228 -15.68 -1.03 13.23
CA ARG A 228 -14.48 -0.77 14.06
C ARG A 228 -14.01 -1.98 14.87
N ALA A 229 -14.84 -3.02 15.02
CA ALA A 229 -14.45 -4.26 15.69
C ALA A 229 -13.57 -5.15 14.80
N CYS A 230 -13.43 -4.84 13.51
CA CYS A 230 -12.33 -5.32 12.67
C CYS A 230 -11.12 -4.41 12.86
N ARG A 231 -10.20 -4.79 13.75
CA ARG A 231 -9.09 -3.94 14.19
C ARG A 231 -7.74 -4.47 13.72
N ALA A 232 -6.82 -3.55 13.39
CA ALA A 232 -5.40 -3.83 13.29
C ALA A 232 -4.63 -3.12 14.42
N GLU A 233 -3.74 -3.84 15.09
CA GLU A 233 -2.78 -3.31 16.04
C GLU A 233 -1.38 -3.46 15.45
N VAL A 234 -0.73 -2.34 15.13
CA VAL A 234 0.49 -2.32 14.32
C VAL A 234 1.66 -1.66 15.05
N HIS A 235 2.87 -2.12 14.76
CA HIS A 235 4.12 -1.64 15.36
C HIS A 235 5.32 -1.93 14.48
N GLY A 236 6.44 -1.26 14.75
CA GLY A 236 7.69 -1.44 14.01
C GLY A 236 7.48 -1.27 12.50
N ARG A 237 7.91 -2.24 11.70
CA ARG A 237 7.70 -2.18 10.24
C ARG A 237 6.26 -2.55 9.87
N VAL A 238 5.58 -1.63 9.18
CA VAL A 238 4.24 -1.80 8.60
C VAL A 238 4.34 -1.48 7.11
N LEU A 239 4.90 -2.40 6.33
CA LEU A 239 5.32 -2.15 4.95
C LEU A 239 4.58 -3.04 3.96
N GLY A 240 4.43 -2.56 2.74
CA GLY A 240 3.85 -3.29 1.60
C GLY A 240 2.58 -4.04 2.01
N SER A 241 2.48 -5.32 1.66
CA SER A 241 1.30 -6.15 1.97
C SER A 241 0.86 -6.15 3.44
N GLY A 242 1.77 -5.89 4.40
CA GLY A 242 1.38 -5.64 5.78
C GLY A 242 0.49 -4.42 5.95
N LEU A 243 0.95 -3.27 5.44
CA LEU A 243 0.16 -2.04 5.41
C LEU A 243 -1.14 -2.22 4.61
N GLU A 244 -1.10 -2.93 3.49
CA GLU A 244 -2.27 -3.19 2.66
C GLU A 244 -3.37 -3.92 3.46
N MET A 245 -3.01 -4.97 4.22
CA MET A 245 -3.93 -5.71 5.08
C MET A 245 -4.46 -4.85 6.24
N ALA A 246 -3.57 -4.12 6.93
CA ALA A 246 -3.98 -3.25 8.03
C ALA A 246 -4.99 -2.18 7.57
N ALA A 247 -4.77 -1.59 6.38
CA ALA A 247 -5.64 -0.56 5.84
C ALA A 247 -7.05 -1.06 5.49
N PHE A 248 -7.26 -2.37 5.28
CA PHE A 248 -8.59 -2.96 5.12
C PHE A 248 -9.36 -3.12 6.43
N CYS A 249 -8.70 -3.08 7.58
CA CYS A 249 -9.39 -3.10 8.86
C CYS A 249 -10.21 -1.82 9.08
N GLY A 250 -11.30 -1.93 9.85
CA GLY A 250 -12.16 -0.79 10.16
C GLY A 250 -11.60 0.17 11.20
N TRP A 251 -10.59 -0.25 11.96
CA TRP A 251 -9.87 0.59 12.92
C TRP A 251 -8.40 0.16 13.03
N VAL A 252 -7.46 1.08 12.82
CA VAL A 252 -6.01 0.82 12.86
C VAL A 252 -5.38 1.60 13.99
N VAL A 253 -4.74 0.90 14.93
CA VAL A 253 -4.03 1.51 16.04
C VAL A 253 -2.54 1.26 15.88
N ALA A 254 -1.77 2.33 15.77
CA ALA A 254 -0.32 2.28 15.67
C ALA A 254 0.34 2.38 17.05
N ARG A 255 1.50 1.75 17.23
CA ARG A 255 2.45 2.14 18.28
C ARG A 255 3.30 3.34 17.83
N PRO A 256 3.84 4.15 18.76
CA PRO A 256 4.68 5.31 18.41
C PRO A 256 5.91 4.95 17.56
N ASP A 257 6.42 3.72 17.65
CA ASP A 257 7.57 3.21 16.89
C ASP A 257 7.19 2.68 15.49
N SER A 258 5.95 2.86 15.04
CA SER A 258 5.50 2.32 13.75
C SER A 258 6.01 3.15 12.59
N VAL A 259 6.45 2.46 11.53
CA VAL A 259 6.96 3.03 10.28
C VAL A 259 6.20 2.42 9.10
N PHE A 260 5.58 3.28 8.29
CA PHE A 260 4.67 2.90 7.22
C PHE A 260 5.25 3.21 5.85
N GLY A 261 5.06 2.34 4.86
CA GLY A 261 5.54 2.60 3.49
C GLY A 261 5.21 1.51 2.48
N LEU A 262 5.37 1.87 1.21
CA LEU A 262 5.07 1.04 0.04
C LEU A 262 6.33 0.91 -0.85
N PRO A 263 7.21 -0.08 -0.60
CA PRO A 263 8.51 -0.18 -1.24
C PRO A 263 8.49 -0.76 -2.66
N GLU A 264 7.33 -1.17 -3.17
CA GLU A 264 7.17 -2.03 -4.36
C GLU A 264 7.78 -1.45 -5.63
N LEU A 265 7.82 -0.12 -5.77
CA LEU A 265 8.40 0.51 -6.94
C LEU A 265 9.87 0.11 -7.16
N SER A 266 10.62 -0.14 -6.09
CA SER A 266 12.02 -0.57 -6.21
C SER A 266 12.20 -1.98 -6.77
N LEU A 267 11.12 -2.75 -6.86
CA LEU A 267 11.07 -4.06 -7.53
C LEU A 267 10.60 -3.94 -8.98
N GLY A 268 10.29 -2.74 -9.49
CA GLY A 268 9.59 -2.57 -10.77
C GLY A 268 8.11 -2.98 -10.69
N LEU A 269 7.50 -2.86 -9.51
CA LEU A 269 6.13 -3.27 -9.23
C LEU A 269 5.34 -2.14 -8.54
N ILE A 270 4.06 -2.39 -8.29
CA ILE A 270 3.16 -1.55 -7.50
C ILE A 270 2.60 -2.37 -6.32
N PRO A 271 1.89 -1.80 -5.34
CA PRO A 271 1.14 -2.59 -4.35
C PRO A 271 0.25 -3.63 -5.05
N GLY A 272 0.17 -4.84 -4.48
CA GLY A 272 -0.41 -6.01 -5.17
C GLY A 272 -1.25 -6.92 -4.30
N ALA A 273 -1.54 -6.51 -3.06
CA ALA A 273 -2.41 -7.20 -2.11
C ALA A 273 -3.64 -6.35 -1.74
N GLY A 274 -4.06 -5.44 -2.61
CA GLY A 274 -5.21 -4.55 -2.47
C GLY A 274 -4.88 -3.15 -1.94
N GLY A 275 -3.60 -2.80 -1.80
CA GLY A 275 -3.11 -1.53 -1.27
C GLY A 275 -3.52 -0.31 -2.07
N THR A 276 -3.57 -0.43 -3.40
CA THR A 276 -4.07 0.66 -4.24
C THR A 276 -5.53 0.96 -3.94
N VAL A 277 -6.29 0.02 -3.34
CA VAL A 277 -7.68 0.19 -2.90
C VAL A 277 -7.75 0.67 -1.45
N SER A 278 -7.25 -0.12 -0.49
CA SER A 278 -7.46 0.13 0.94
C SER A 278 -6.78 1.40 1.43
N ILE A 279 -5.54 1.64 1.00
CA ILE A 279 -4.77 2.82 1.40
C ILE A 279 -5.35 4.06 0.74
N THR A 280 -5.69 3.99 -0.55
CA THR A 280 -6.30 5.11 -1.27
C THR A 280 -7.66 5.52 -0.70
N ARG A 281 -8.47 4.57 -0.22
CA ARG A 281 -9.71 4.91 0.49
C ARG A 281 -9.47 5.67 1.79
N ARG A 282 -8.33 5.45 2.46
CA ARG A 282 -7.94 6.15 3.69
C ARG A 282 -7.36 7.54 3.40
N ILE A 283 -6.33 7.63 2.56
CA ILE A 283 -5.52 8.85 2.40
C ILE A 283 -5.66 9.56 1.05
N GLY A 284 -6.46 9.00 0.13
CA GLY A 284 -6.63 9.50 -1.23
C GLY A 284 -5.47 9.12 -2.15
N ARG A 285 -5.71 9.18 -3.47
CA ARG A 285 -4.76 8.70 -4.49
C ARG A 285 -3.44 9.45 -4.48
N TRP A 286 -3.47 10.73 -4.13
CA TRP A 286 -2.29 11.59 -4.14
C TRP A 286 -1.24 11.19 -3.09
N ARG A 287 -1.66 11.02 -1.83
CA ARG A 287 -0.77 10.53 -0.76
C ARG A 287 -0.35 9.07 -0.98
N THR A 288 -1.24 8.21 -1.48
CA THR A 288 -0.86 6.84 -1.88
C THR A 288 0.22 6.86 -2.96
N ALA A 289 0.02 7.64 -4.02
CA ALA A 289 1.00 7.78 -5.11
C ALA A 289 2.33 8.32 -4.59
N TYR A 290 2.31 9.30 -3.69
CA TYR A 290 3.54 9.80 -3.08
C TYR A 290 4.29 8.72 -2.30
N LEU A 291 3.61 7.90 -1.48
CA LEU A 291 4.26 6.80 -0.75
C LEU A 291 4.94 5.80 -1.70
N VAL A 292 4.25 5.40 -2.77
CA VAL A 292 4.79 4.44 -3.76
C VAL A 292 5.94 5.06 -4.57
N LEU A 293 5.70 6.24 -5.14
CA LEU A 293 6.63 6.87 -6.10
C LEU A 293 7.90 7.40 -5.43
N SER A 294 7.78 7.97 -4.22
CA SER A 294 8.94 8.42 -3.44
C SER A 294 9.67 7.25 -2.76
N GLY A 295 9.00 6.13 -2.51
CA GLY A 295 9.54 5.01 -1.72
C GLY A 295 9.89 5.38 -0.27
N ARG A 296 9.45 6.55 0.20
CA ARG A 296 9.71 7.02 1.57
C ARG A 296 8.76 6.34 2.53
N THR A 297 9.22 6.21 3.77
CA THR A 297 8.36 5.84 4.89
C THR A 297 7.89 7.06 5.65
N ILE A 298 6.74 6.93 6.30
CA ILE A 298 6.19 7.93 7.24
C ILE A 298 6.11 7.32 8.64
N ASP A 299 6.19 8.17 9.66
CA ASP A 299 6.04 7.79 11.06
C ASP A 299 4.56 7.71 11.48
N ALA A 300 4.32 7.30 12.72
CA ALA A 300 2.97 7.17 13.28
C ALA A 300 2.20 8.50 13.34
N GLU A 301 2.87 9.61 13.67
CA GLU A 301 2.26 10.94 13.73
C GLU A 301 1.80 11.41 12.36
N THR A 302 2.64 11.26 11.33
CA THR A 302 2.28 11.58 9.95
C THR A 302 1.17 10.67 9.46
N ALA A 303 1.22 9.36 9.76
CA ALA A 303 0.19 8.41 9.40
C ALA A 303 -1.17 8.77 10.04
N LEU A 304 -1.19 9.21 11.30
CA LEU A 304 -2.39 9.68 11.99
C LEU A 304 -2.91 10.97 11.36
N ALA A 305 -2.04 11.95 11.15
CA ALA A 305 -2.39 13.23 10.51
C ALA A 305 -2.96 13.03 9.10
N TRP A 306 -2.52 11.98 8.39
CA TRP A 306 -3.04 11.65 7.07
C TRP A 306 -4.35 10.86 7.08
N GLY A 307 -4.76 10.31 8.23
CA GLY A 307 -5.88 9.37 8.35
C GLY A 307 -5.55 7.96 7.87
N LEU A 308 -4.25 7.62 7.70
CA LEU A 308 -3.83 6.25 7.37
C LEU A 308 -4.07 5.31 8.54
N VAL A 309 -3.81 5.80 9.76
CA VAL A 309 -4.15 5.13 11.01
C VAL A 309 -5.12 5.98 11.80
N ASP A 310 -5.86 5.34 12.69
CA ASP A 310 -6.97 5.97 13.39
C ASP A 310 -6.63 6.40 14.83
N ALA A 311 -5.62 5.78 15.43
CA ALA A 311 -5.09 6.18 16.72
C ALA A 311 -3.62 5.75 16.90
N ILE A 312 -2.93 6.42 17.81
CA ILE A 312 -1.64 6.01 18.33
C ILE A 312 -1.86 5.53 19.77
N SER A 313 -1.40 4.32 20.07
CA SER A 313 -1.45 3.76 21.42
C SER A 313 -0.49 4.49 22.36
N ALA A 314 -0.82 4.52 23.66
CA ALA A 314 0.13 4.97 24.67
C ALA A 314 1.40 4.10 24.59
N ALA A 315 2.58 4.72 24.74
CA ALA A 315 3.84 3.99 24.77
C ALA A 315 3.75 2.90 25.84
N ALA A 316 4.05 1.65 25.47
CA ALA A 316 4.21 0.59 26.45
C ALA A 316 5.43 0.94 27.31
N GLY A 317 5.22 1.11 28.62
CA GLY A 317 6.29 1.32 29.59
C GLY A 317 7.19 0.12 29.77
#